data_AF-A0A7S3UMB1-F1
#
_entry.id   AF-A0A7S3UMB1-F1
#
_cell.length_a   1.000
_cell.length_b   1.000
_cell.length_c   1.000
_cell.angle_alpha   90.00
_cell.angle_beta   90.00
_cell.angle_gamma   90.00
#
_symmetry.space_group_name_H-M   'P 1'
#
loop_
_entity.id
_entity.type
_entity.pdbx_description
1 polymer ?
#
loop_
_entity_poly.entity_id
_entity_poly.type
_entity_poly.pdbx_seq_one_letter_code
_entity_poly.pdbx_strand_id
1 'polypeptide(L)'
;CGPARHPLAMTTLQLQRVSPGSTWTGRVLKGAEKVSIAEMKAQVARFRAPPANRMEAVFLKYYTICKEQNKKQIAVNEPDVNWKAVVMTLPPPQPSKVLGCGIRKVWLKEHECVFDGIFRFHVERLDGTFASFDWKDVYRDAYHSYFDKSFFFFFTHARESELEC
;
A
#
# COMPACT_ATOMS: atom_id res chain seq x y z
N CYS A 1 -62.57 9.77 -25.19
CA CYS A 1 -62.55 8.98 -26.45
C CYS A 1 -61.11 8.63 -26.79
N GLY A 2 -60.90 7.35 -27.13
CA GLY A 2 -59.62 6.67 -27.24
C GLY A 2 -58.71 7.08 -28.42
N PRO A 3 -57.63 6.31 -28.65
CA PRO A 3 -56.30 6.85 -28.92
C PRO A 3 -55.87 6.72 -30.40
N ALA A 4 -55.06 7.68 -30.87
CA ALA A 4 -54.34 7.56 -32.13
C ALA A 4 -53.07 6.72 -31.92
N ARG A 5 -53.12 5.49 -32.43
CA ARG A 5 -52.02 4.53 -32.52
C ARG A 5 -51.03 5.00 -33.59
N HIS A 6 -49.76 5.16 -33.23
CA HIS A 6 -48.66 5.11 -34.20
C HIS A 6 -47.84 3.82 -33.99
N PRO A 7 -47.37 3.21 -35.09
CA PRO A 7 -46.99 1.80 -35.14
C PRO A 7 -45.61 1.50 -34.51
N LEU A 8 -45.55 0.32 -33.90
CA LEU A 8 -44.36 -0.36 -33.41
C LEU A 8 -43.38 -0.56 -34.57
N ALA A 9 -42.26 0.16 -34.58
CA ALA A 9 -41.11 -0.17 -35.39
C ALA A 9 -40.46 -1.42 -34.79
N MET A 10 -40.69 -2.58 -35.41
CA MET A 10 -39.94 -3.79 -35.15
C MET A 10 -38.49 -3.58 -35.58
N THR A 11 -37.60 -3.36 -34.61
CA THR A 11 -36.16 -3.42 -34.85
C THR A 11 -35.77 -4.88 -35.05
N THR A 12 -35.79 -5.33 -36.29
CA THR A 12 -35.25 -6.62 -36.71
C THR A 12 -33.77 -6.67 -36.34
N LEU A 13 -33.44 -7.50 -35.34
CA LEU A 13 -32.08 -7.92 -35.03
C LEU A 13 -31.49 -8.64 -36.25
N GLN A 14 -30.73 -7.92 -37.07
CA GLN A 14 -29.85 -8.54 -38.05
C GLN A 14 -28.70 -9.22 -37.30
N LEU A 15 -28.85 -10.52 -37.07
CA LEU A 15 -27.79 -11.43 -36.68
C LEU A 15 -26.77 -11.47 -37.85
N GLN A 16 -25.72 -10.65 -37.80
CA GLN A 16 -24.61 -10.76 -38.74
C GLN A 16 -23.89 -12.08 -38.47
N ARG A 17 -24.02 -13.00 -39.43
CA ARG A 17 -23.23 -14.24 -39.49
C ARG A 17 -21.75 -13.87 -39.53
N VAL A 18 -21.01 -14.28 -38.50
CA VAL A 18 -19.55 -14.24 -38.51
C VAL A 18 -19.07 -15.36 -39.45
N SER A 19 -18.53 -14.98 -40.60
CA SER A 19 -17.85 -15.91 -41.51
C SER A 19 -16.57 -16.46 -40.85
N PRO A 20 -16.35 -17.79 -40.82
CA PRO A 20 -15.14 -18.37 -40.27
C PRO A 20 -14.05 -18.36 -41.35
N GLY A 21 -13.11 -17.43 -41.30
CA GLY A 21 -12.01 -17.42 -42.27
C GLY A 21 -11.22 -16.13 -42.44
N SER A 22 -11.05 -15.32 -41.39
CA SER A 22 -10.20 -14.13 -41.45
C SER A 22 -9.00 -14.29 -40.53
N THR A 23 -7.92 -14.78 -41.13
CA THR A 23 -6.52 -14.61 -40.76
C THR A 23 -6.27 -13.46 -39.78
N TRP A 24 -5.60 -13.79 -38.68
CA TRP A 24 -4.98 -12.82 -37.76
C TRP A 24 -3.89 -12.06 -38.51
N THR A 25 -4.25 -11.07 -39.33
CA THR A 25 -3.28 -10.10 -39.83
C THR A 25 -2.86 -9.26 -38.64
N GLY A 26 -1.62 -9.51 -38.22
CA GLY A 26 -0.97 -8.82 -37.13
C GLY A 26 -1.23 -7.33 -37.20
N ARG A 27 -1.81 -6.81 -36.12
CA ARG A 27 -1.68 -5.41 -35.78
C ARG A 27 -0.20 -5.20 -35.48
N VAL A 28 0.58 -4.94 -36.53
CA VAL A 28 1.97 -4.53 -36.47
C VAL A 28 2.02 -3.37 -35.49
N LEU A 29 2.61 -3.60 -34.33
CA LEU A 29 2.94 -2.59 -33.34
C LEU A 29 3.94 -1.65 -34.01
N LYS A 30 3.43 -0.64 -34.72
CA LYS A 30 4.22 0.47 -35.25
C LYS A 30 4.84 1.19 -34.06
N GLY A 31 6.17 1.09 -33.95
CA GLY A 31 6.97 1.93 -33.07
C GLY A 31 7.14 1.40 -31.65
N ALA A 32 7.76 0.23 -31.48
CA ALA A 32 8.56 -0.01 -30.29
C ALA A 32 9.86 0.82 -30.42
N GLU A 33 9.73 2.14 -30.31
CA GLU A 33 10.87 2.99 -30.03
C GLU A 33 11.45 2.47 -28.72
N LYS A 34 12.71 2.02 -28.75
CA LYS A 34 13.37 1.43 -27.58
C LYS A 34 13.43 2.52 -26.52
N VAL A 35 12.47 2.51 -25.59
CA VAL A 35 12.41 3.42 -24.45
C VAL A 35 13.81 3.45 -23.84
N SER A 36 14.39 4.62 -23.72
CA SER A 36 15.76 4.74 -23.24
C SER A 36 15.83 4.20 -21.80
N ILE A 37 17.01 3.71 -21.41
CA ILE A 37 17.23 3.22 -20.05
C ILE A 37 16.92 4.32 -19.01
N ALA A 38 17.13 5.59 -19.37
CA ALA A 38 16.79 6.74 -18.53
C ALA A 38 15.27 6.89 -18.33
N GLU A 39 14.48 6.76 -19.39
CA GLU A 39 13.01 6.82 -19.32
C GLU A 39 12.43 5.61 -18.57
N MET A 40 12.98 4.41 -18.78
CA MET A 40 12.59 3.22 -18.00
C MET A 40 12.88 3.43 -16.51
N LYS A 41 14.07 3.95 -16.16
CA LYS A 41 14.40 4.27 -14.76
C LYS A 41 13.47 5.32 -14.17
N ALA A 42 13.11 6.35 -14.93
CA ALA A 42 12.18 7.39 -14.48
C ALA A 42 10.76 6.84 -14.24
N GLN A 43 10.32 5.89 -15.08
CA GLN A 43 9.04 5.20 -14.88
C GLN A 43 9.06 4.30 -13.63
N VAL A 44 10.13 3.52 -13.43
CA VAL A 44 10.28 2.63 -12.27
C VAL A 44 10.44 3.41 -10.96
N ALA A 45 11.09 4.57 -10.99
CA ALA A 45 11.30 5.41 -9.81
C ALA A 45 9.98 5.79 -9.11
N ARG A 46 8.87 5.92 -9.87
CA ARG A 46 7.53 6.21 -9.33
C ARG A 46 6.94 5.07 -8.48
N PHE A 47 7.41 3.85 -8.70
CA PHE A 47 6.93 2.66 -7.99
C PHE A 47 7.85 2.22 -6.85
N ARG A 48 8.96 2.93 -6.64
CA ARG A 48 9.93 2.59 -5.60
C ARG A 48 9.47 3.16 -4.25
N ALA A 49 9.71 2.41 -3.18
CA ALA A 49 9.61 2.97 -1.84
C ALA A 49 10.62 4.12 -1.68
N PRO A 50 10.25 5.22 -1.00
CA PRO A 50 11.18 6.30 -0.66
C PRO A 50 12.38 5.77 0.14
N PRO A 51 13.49 6.50 0.22
CA PRO A 51 14.61 6.12 1.10
C PRO A 51 14.25 6.31 2.58
N ALA A 52 14.97 5.61 3.47
CA ALA A 52 14.69 5.59 4.91
C ALA A 52 14.70 6.98 5.56
N ASN A 53 15.71 7.79 5.23
CA ASN A 53 15.84 9.18 5.71
C ASN A 53 14.62 10.06 5.32
N ARG A 54 14.01 9.84 4.15
CA ARG A 54 12.80 10.56 3.75
C ARG A 54 11.61 10.17 4.63
N MET A 55 11.45 8.88 4.91
CA MET A 55 10.37 8.40 5.78
C MET A 55 10.56 8.86 7.23
N GLU A 56 11.79 8.89 7.72
CA GLU A 56 12.12 9.45 9.03
C GLU A 56 11.73 10.94 9.11
N ALA A 57 12.11 11.73 8.10
CA ALA A 57 11.75 13.15 8.04
C ALA A 57 10.23 13.36 7.99
N VAL A 58 9.50 12.52 7.25
CA VAL A 58 8.03 12.52 7.25
C VAL A 58 7.51 12.20 8.66
N PHE A 59 7.98 11.12 9.28
CA PHE A 59 7.57 10.75 10.63
C PHE A 59 7.79 11.89 11.63
N LEU A 60 9.00 12.45 11.68
CA LEU A 60 9.36 13.54 12.58
C LEU A 60 8.50 14.79 12.34
N LYS A 61 8.28 15.17 11.08
CA LYS A 61 7.40 16.30 10.73
C LYS A 61 6.01 16.15 11.36
N TYR A 62 5.34 15.02 11.12
CA TYR A 62 3.98 14.81 11.62
C TYR A 62 3.94 14.54 13.13
N TYR A 63 4.98 13.91 13.68
CA TYR A 63 5.13 13.70 15.12
C TYR A 63 5.26 15.03 15.87
N THR A 64 6.11 15.94 15.39
CA THR A 64 6.26 17.28 15.96
C THR A 64 4.94 18.03 15.91
N ILE A 65 4.22 17.99 14.77
CA ILE A 65 2.90 18.61 14.66
C ILE A 65 1.91 18.02 15.68
N CYS A 66 1.90 16.69 15.86
CA CYS A 66 1.07 16.04 16.87
C CYS A 66 1.40 16.52 18.29
N LYS A 67 2.69 16.65 18.62
CA LYS A 67 3.15 17.11 19.94
C LYS A 67 2.82 18.58 20.19
N GLU A 68 3.10 19.47 19.23
CA GLU A 68 2.84 20.91 19.33
C GLU A 68 1.34 21.21 19.43
N GLN A 69 0.51 20.48 18.69
CA GLN A 69 -0.95 20.67 18.68
C GLN A 69 -1.68 19.81 19.71
N ASN A 70 -0.95 19.04 20.52
CA ASN A 70 -1.47 18.06 21.47
C ASN A 70 -2.53 17.11 20.86
N LYS A 71 -2.28 16.67 19.63
CA LYS A 71 -3.15 15.77 18.87
C LYS A 71 -2.64 14.33 18.96
N LYS A 72 -3.56 13.40 19.20
CA LYS A 72 -3.27 11.95 19.19
C LYS A 72 -3.26 11.33 17.80
N GLN A 73 -3.81 12.02 16.81
CA GLN A 73 -3.80 11.57 15.43
C GLN A 73 -3.76 12.74 14.44
N ILE A 74 -3.05 12.55 13.33
CA ILE A 74 -3.03 13.48 12.21
C ILE A 74 -3.03 12.73 10.88
N ALA A 75 -3.72 13.28 9.88
CA ALA A 75 -3.66 12.76 8.52
C ALA A 75 -2.32 13.14 7.88
N VAL A 76 -1.64 12.15 7.32
CA VAL A 76 -0.37 12.33 6.62
C VAL A 76 -0.68 12.63 5.16
N ASN A 77 -0.19 13.75 4.65
CA ASN A 77 -0.40 14.17 3.26
C ASN A 77 0.95 14.43 2.57
N GLU A 78 1.51 13.39 1.99
CA GLU A 78 2.76 13.45 1.21
C GLU A 78 2.49 12.81 -0.17
N PRO A 79 2.13 13.60 -1.20
CA PRO A 79 1.77 13.08 -2.52
C PRO A 79 2.97 12.51 -3.29
N ASP A 80 4.18 12.88 -2.89
CA ASP A 80 5.45 12.37 -3.39
C ASP A 80 5.80 10.98 -2.83
N VAL A 81 5.15 10.57 -1.73
CA VAL A 81 5.39 9.27 -1.10
C VAL A 81 4.45 8.21 -1.68
N ASN A 82 5.03 7.18 -2.30
CA ASN A 82 4.29 6.00 -2.73
C ASN A 82 4.04 5.06 -1.53
N TRP A 83 2.97 5.31 -0.78
CA TRP A 83 2.58 4.52 0.40
C TRP A 83 2.36 3.04 0.10
N LYS A 84 1.86 2.70 -1.09
CA LYS A 84 1.71 1.30 -1.50
C LYS A 84 3.07 0.62 -1.59
N ALA A 85 4.08 1.29 -2.17
CA ALA A 85 5.42 0.75 -2.25
C ALA A 85 6.06 0.56 -0.86
N VAL A 86 5.86 1.51 0.06
CA VAL A 86 6.31 1.42 1.47
C VAL A 86 5.71 0.18 2.16
N VAL A 87 4.41 -0.03 2.02
CA VAL A 87 3.73 -1.19 2.64
C VAL A 87 4.20 -2.50 2.03
N MET A 88 4.45 -2.53 0.72
CA MET A 88 4.92 -3.74 0.02
C MET A 88 6.34 -4.16 0.43
N THR A 89 7.15 -3.25 0.96
CA THR A 89 8.50 -3.56 1.47
C THR A 89 8.52 -4.11 2.90
N LEU A 90 7.38 -4.12 3.60
CA LEU A 90 7.29 -4.70 4.94
C LEU A 90 7.61 -6.20 4.95
N PRO A 91 8.14 -6.74 6.07
CA PRO A 91 8.40 -8.17 6.18
C PRO A 91 7.10 -8.98 6.06
N PRO A 92 7.08 -10.10 5.31
CA PRO A 92 5.94 -11.01 5.31
C PRO A 92 5.61 -11.49 6.73
N PRO A 93 4.33 -11.64 7.11
CA PRO A 93 3.13 -11.49 6.29
C PRO A 93 2.50 -10.08 6.34
N GLN A 94 3.23 -9.05 6.78
CA GLN A 94 2.65 -7.73 7.01
C GLN A 94 2.13 -7.01 5.76
N PRO A 95 2.72 -7.11 4.56
CA PRO A 95 2.21 -6.39 3.38
C PRO A 95 0.74 -6.68 3.07
N SER A 96 0.34 -7.95 3.06
CA SER A 96 -1.05 -8.34 2.80
C SER A 96 -1.98 -7.91 3.92
N LYS A 97 -1.51 -8.01 5.17
CA LYS A 97 -2.26 -7.53 6.34
C LYS A 97 -2.45 -6.02 6.30
N VAL A 98 -1.46 -5.22 5.94
CA VAL A 98 -1.60 -3.75 6.00
C VAL A 98 -2.35 -3.24 4.76
N LEU A 99 -2.04 -3.75 3.58
CA LEU A 99 -2.66 -3.30 2.33
C LEU A 99 -4.13 -3.71 2.22
N GLY A 100 -4.47 -4.97 2.57
CA GLY A 100 -5.81 -5.52 2.45
C GLY A 100 -6.46 -5.22 1.08
N CYS A 101 -7.61 -4.52 1.09
CA CYS A 101 -8.35 -4.11 -0.09
C CYS A 101 -7.81 -2.86 -0.82
N GLY A 102 -6.80 -2.18 -0.25
CA GLY A 102 -6.20 -0.97 -0.81
C GLY A 102 -6.12 0.16 0.22
N ILE A 103 -5.30 1.18 -0.07
CA ILE A 103 -5.06 2.33 0.81
C ILE A 103 -6.04 3.45 0.45
N ARG A 104 -6.82 3.91 1.44
CA ARG A 104 -7.65 5.11 1.35
C ARG A 104 -6.90 6.34 1.84
N LYS A 105 -6.31 6.25 3.02
CA LYS A 105 -5.60 7.35 3.68
C LYS A 105 -4.54 6.83 4.64
N VAL A 106 -3.51 7.63 4.87
CA VAL A 106 -2.49 7.33 5.88
C VAL A 106 -2.59 8.35 7.00
N TRP A 107 -2.48 7.85 8.22
CA TRP A 107 -2.54 8.61 9.44
C TRP A 107 -1.28 8.34 10.25
N LEU A 108 -0.79 9.35 10.97
CA LEU A 108 0.11 9.14 12.08
C LEU A 108 -0.74 9.20 13.34
N LYS A 109 -0.81 8.09 14.08
CA LYS A 109 -1.63 8.00 15.30
C LYS A 109 -0.80 7.46 16.45
N GLU A 110 -1.15 7.89 17.65
CA GLU A 110 -0.71 7.25 18.88
C GLU A 110 -1.22 5.81 18.87
N HIS A 111 -0.30 4.87 19.01
CA HIS A 111 -0.58 3.45 19.03
C HIS A 111 -1.09 3.08 20.42
N GLU A 112 -2.20 2.35 20.47
CA GLU A 112 -2.71 1.81 21.73
C GLU A 112 -1.75 0.72 22.21
N CYS A 113 -0.86 1.07 23.13
CA CYS A 113 -0.01 0.15 23.87
C CYS A 113 0.03 0.57 25.34
N VAL A 114 0.51 -0.33 26.20
CA VAL A 114 0.64 -0.10 27.65
C VAL A 114 1.49 1.13 27.98
N PHE A 115 2.34 1.56 27.05
CA PHE A 115 3.17 2.75 27.15
C PHE A 115 2.56 3.90 26.36
N ASP A 116 2.32 5.03 27.03
CA ASP A 116 1.87 6.26 26.37
C ASP A 116 2.96 6.84 25.44
N GLY A 117 2.54 7.50 24.36
CA GLY A 117 3.42 8.32 23.52
C GLY A 117 4.11 7.62 22.35
N ILE A 118 3.79 6.37 22.03
CA ILE A 118 4.32 5.69 20.83
C ILE A 118 3.44 6.02 19.63
N PHE A 119 4.00 6.64 18.58
CA PHE A 119 3.28 6.94 17.34
C PHE A 119 3.67 5.95 16.24
N ARG A 120 2.68 5.49 15.46
CA ARG A 120 2.89 4.65 14.28
C ARG A 120 2.08 5.16 13.09
N PHE A 121 2.44 4.68 11.90
CA PHE A 121 1.61 4.93 10.72
C PHE A 121 0.44 3.95 10.72
N HIS A 122 -0.77 4.49 10.57
CA HIS A 122 -2.00 3.74 10.40
C HIS A 122 -2.52 3.96 8.98
N VAL A 123 -2.66 2.88 8.23
CA VAL A 123 -3.31 2.83 6.93
C VAL A 123 -4.79 2.62 7.18
N GLU A 124 -5.59 3.61 6.76
CA GLU A 124 -7.03 3.45 6.56
C GLU A 124 -7.22 2.78 5.20
N ARG A 125 -7.84 1.61 5.22
CA ARG A 125 -8.11 0.84 4.00
C ARG A 125 -9.41 1.31 3.33
N LEU A 126 -9.67 0.85 2.10
CA LEU A 126 -10.89 1.19 1.37
C LEU A 126 -12.18 0.70 2.05
N ASP A 127 -12.12 -0.39 2.81
CA ASP A 127 -13.21 -0.93 3.62
C ASP A 127 -13.43 -0.18 4.95
N GLY A 128 -12.62 0.86 5.24
CA GLY A 128 -12.68 1.65 6.47
C GLY A 128 -11.95 1.01 7.65
N THR A 129 -11.35 -0.17 7.49
CA THR A 129 -10.52 -0.79 8.54
C THR A 129 -9.16 -0.10 8.66
N PHE A 130 -8.55 -0.18 9.84
CA PHE A 130 -7.23 0.37 10.09
C PHE A 130 -6.20 -0.75 10.27
N ALA A 131 -5.01 -0.54 9.72
CA ALA A 131 -3.85 -1.36 9.98
C ALA A 131 -2.63 -0.47 10.27
N SER A 132 -1.90 -0.77 11.33
CA SER A 132 -0.69 -0.04 11.68
C SER A 132 0.57 -0.74 11.21
N PHE A 133 1.61 0.03 10.91
CA PHE A 133 2.95 -0.47 10.70
C PHE A 133 3.99 0.51 11.24
N ASP A 134 5.17 0.01 11.61
CA ASP A 134 6.33 0.85 11.91
C ASP A 134 7.09 1.12 10.61
N TRP A 135 7.43 2.38 10.35
CA TRP A 135 8.21 2.71 9.15
C TRP A 135 9.63 2.16 9.23
N LYS A 136 10.15 1.86 10.43
CA LYS A 136 11.46 1.23 10.58
C LYS A 136 11.49 -0.20 10.04
N ASP A 137 10.37 -0.92 10.14
CA ASP A 137 10.23 -2.30 9.63
C ASP A 137 10.39 -2.36 8.10
N VAL A 138 10.09 -1.27 7.40
CA VAL A 138 10.21 -1.10 5.95
C VAL A 138 11.66 -1.20 5.49
N TYR A 139 12.61 -0.73 6.31
CA TYR A 139 14.00 -0.53 5.88
C TYR A 139 14.99 -1.54 6.46
N ARG A 140 14.54 -2.47 7.32
CA ARG A 140 15.36 -3.53 7.95
C ARG A 140 16.79 -3.05 8.22
N ASP A 141 16.92 -2.01 9.03
CA ASP A 141 18.24 -1.52 9.42
C ASP A 141 18.98 -2.61 10.19
N ALA A 142 20.31 -2.70 10.04
CA ALA A 142 21.14 -3.71 10.71
C ALA A 142 20.91 -3.72 12.25
N TYR A 143 20.48 -2.59 12.80
CA TYR A 143 20.04 -2.44 14.19
C TYR A 143 18.87 -3.36 14.60
N HIS A 144 17.93 -3.67 13.70
CA HIS A 144 16.78 -4.54 13.99
C HIS A 144 17.16 -6.03 13.98
N SER A 145 18.18 -6.41 13.21
CA SER A 145 18.72 -7.78 13.26
C SER A 145 19.44 -8.11 14.58
N TYR A 146 19.89 -7.07 15.31
CA TYR A 146 20.44 -7.20 16.66
C TYR A 146 19.33 -7.41 17.71
N PHE A 147 18.19 -6.75 17.55
CA PHE A 147 17.04 -6.86 18.45
C PHE A 147 16.32 -8.22 18.34
N ASP A 148 16.14 -8.74 17.12
CA ASP A 148 15.58 -10.09 16.91
C ASP A 148 16.44 -11.19 17.54
N LYS A 149 17.79 -11.03 17.54
CA LYS A 149 18.70 -11.99 18.19
C LYS A 149 18.71 -11.90 19.71
N SER A 150 18.51 -10.70 20.28
CA SER A 150 18.58 -10.49 21.73
C SER A 150 17.28 -10.85 22.44
N PHE A 151 16.11 -10.72 21.79
CA PHE A 151 14.83 -11.16 22.37
C PHE A 151 14.58 -12.66 22.25
N PHE A 152 15.11 -13.33 21.21
CA PHE A 152 15.02 -14.79 21.13
C PHE A 152 15.78 -15.44 22.30
N PHE A 153 16.97 -14.94 22.64
CA PHE A 153 17.78 -15.45 23.74
C PHE A 153 17.13 -15.25 25.12
N PHE A 154 16.48 -14.09 25.34
CA PHE A 154 15.83 -13.78 26.61
C PHE A 154 14.59 -14.66 26.87
N PHE A 155 13.80 -14.97 25.84
CA PHE A 155 12.61 -15.83 25.99
C PHE A 155 12.93 -17.32 26.00
N THR A 156 14.00 -17.78 25.35
CA THR A 156 14.41 -19.18 25.46
C THR A 156 15.01 -19.53 26.82
N HIS A 157 15.79 -18.63 27.44
CA HIS A 157 16.34 -18.90 28.78
C HIS A 157 15.36 -18.61 29.93
N ALA A 158 14.41 -17.68 29.78
CA ALA A 158 13.36 -17.49 30.79
C ALA A 158 12.40 -18.69 30.90
N ARG A 159 12.30 -19.52 29.86
CA ARG A 159 11.45 -20.72 29.84
C ARG A 159 12.16 -21.97 30.37
N GLU A 160 13.49 -21.98 30.43
CA GLU A 160 14.26 -23.07 31.07
C GLU A 160 14.34 -22.90 32.60
N SER A 161 14.27 -21.66 33.12
CA SER A 161 14.31 -21.41 34.57
C SER A 161 12.97 -21.62 35.30
N GLU A 162 11.87 -21.90 34.60
CA GLU A 162 10.57 -22.23 35.20
C GLU A 162 10.29 -23.75 35.26
N LEU A 163 11.22 -24.59 34.76
CA LEU A 163 11.11 -26.05 34.76
C LEU A 163 12.05 -26.75 35.76
N GLU A 164 12.79 -25.98 36.58
CA GLU A 164 13.66 -26.49 37.65
C GLU A 164 13.22 -26.04 39.07
N CYS A 165 11.91 -25.98 39.33
CA CYS A 165 11.37 -25.94 40.69
C CYS A 165 10.32 -27.02 40.90
#